data_AF-A0A8C9Z912-F1
#
_entry.id   AF-A0A8C9Z912-F1
#
_cell.length_a   1.000
_cell.length_b   1.000
_cell.length_c   1.000
_cell.angle_alpha   90.00
_cell.angle_beta   90.00
_cell.angle_gamma   90.00
#
_symmetry.space_group_name_H-M   'P 1'
#
loop_
_entity.id
_entity.type
_entity.pdbx_description
1 polymer ?
#
loop_
_entity_poly.entity_id
_entity_poly.type
_entity_poly.pdbx_seq_one_letter_code
_entity_poly.pdbx_strand_id
1 'polypeptide(L)'
;GEKKEDKEKRQRGSLQKFLSVRSLCSHLRGNDVTDSALSTDSSMDESSETSSAKDVPTGSLHTSLLELRRLTQNLLDGNESTGSPRSDEEALEEQTRKLGEELREVRELYEAEQDKTRSNEDKVLQLHNQMALLSVEMCSLREDNERMRTMAEVREPSEQLQTAIRDRDDAITKKKAVEMELAKCKIDIMSLNSQLLDAIQQKLNLSQQLEAWQTCSKWPQVGLEP
;
A
#
# COMPACT_ATOMS: atom_id res chain seq x y z
N GLY A 1 -80.96 -72.85 43.65
CA GLY A 1 -80.18 -71.63 43.96
C GLY A 1 -79.00 -71.46 43.02
N GLU A 2 -78.12 -72.46 42.93
CA GLU A 2 -76.77 -72.33 42.36
C GLU A 2 -76.69 -71.99 40.86
N LYS A 3 -77.51 -72.58 40.00
CA LYS A 3 -77.46 -72.30 38.54
C LYS A 3 -77.77 -70.84 38.17
N LYS A 4 -78.53 -70.13 39.01
CA LYS A 4 -78.88 -68.72 38.79
C LYS A 4 -77.74 -67.80 39.21
N GLU A 5 -77.08 -68.13 40.33
CA GLU A 5 -75.95 -67.38 40.86
C GLU A 5 -74.71 -67.46 39.95
N ASP A 6 -74.44 -68.63 39.37
CA ASP A 6 -73.35 -68.82 38.40
C ASP A 6 -73.57 -68.05 37.10
N LYS A 7 -74.82 -67.97 36.63
CA LYS A 7 -75.18 -67.19 35.45
C LYS A 7 -74.97 -65.69 35.69
N GLU A 8 -75.34 -65.20 36.86
CA GLU A 8 -75.13 -63.79 37.26
C GLU A 8 -73.65 -63.46 37.46
N LYS A 9 -72.84 -64.38 38.02
CA LYS A 9 -71.38 -64.20 38.11
C LYS A 9 -70.73 -64.11 36.73
N ARG A 10 -71.12 -64.96 35.78
CA ARG A 10 -70.64 -64.90 34.39
C ARG A 10 -71.06 -63.61 33.68
N GLN A 11 -72.30 -63.16 33.88
CA GLN A 11 -72.79 -61.90 33.31
C GLN A 11 -72.05 -60.68 33.89
N ARG A 12 -71.81 -60.63 35.20
CA ARG A 12 -70.99 -59.60 35.84
C ARG A 12 -69.55 -59.57 35.31
N GLY A 13 -68.94 -60.74 35.13
CA GLY A 13 -67.60 -60.85 34.55
C GLY A 13 -67.54 -60.39 33.09
N SER A 14 -68.58 -60.65 32.29
CA SER A 14 -68.67 -60.16 30.91
C SER A 14 -68.85 -58.64 30.84
N LEU A 15 -69.68 -58.07 31.72
CA LEU A 15 -69.89 -56.63 31.83
C LEU A 15 -68.59 -55.90 32.24
N GLN A 16 -67.85 -56.46 33.21
CA GLN A 16 -66.57 -55.88 33.65
C GLN A 16 -65.54 -55.82 32.52
N LYS A 17 -65.44 -56.88 31.71
CA LYS A 17 -64.56 -56.92 30.54
C LYS A 17 -64.98 -55.90 29.47
N PHE A 18 -66.27 -55.78 29.21
CA PHE A 18 -66.83 -54.80 28.29
C PHE A 18 -66.51 -53.36 28.72
N LEU A 19 -66.76 -53.02 29.98
CA LEU A 19 -66.48 -51.69 30.54
C LEU A 19 -64.98 -51.36 30.51
N SER A 20 -64.11 -52.35 30.73
CA SER A 20 -62.66 -52.18 30.62
C SER A 20 -62.24 -51.83 29.19
N VAL A 21 -62.74 -52.55 28.17
CA VAL A 21 -62.46 -52.24 26.76
C VAL A 21 -62.98 -50.85 26.39
N ARG A 22 -64.19 -50.48 26.83
CA ARG A 22 -64.77 -49.16 26.56
C ARG A 22 -63.95 -48.03 27.20
N SER A 23 -63.45 -48.26 28.41
CA SER A 23 -62.52 -47.35 29.08
C SER A 23 -61.23 -47.19 28.26
N LEU A 24 -60.61 -48.27 27.79
CA LEU A 24 -59.43 -48.19 26.92
C LEU A 24 -59.70 -47.40 25.63
N CYS A 25 -60.83 -47.64 24.96
CA CYS A 25 -61.21 -46.87 23.77
C CYS A 25 -61.35 -45.36 24.10
N SER A 26 -61.94 -45.00 25.23
CA SER A 26 -62.03 -43.60 25.67
C SER A 26 -60.67 -42.99 26.00
N HIS A 27 -59.76 -43.75 26.63
CA HIS A 27 -58.39 -43.28 26.89
C HIS A 27 -57.61 -43.05 25.59
N LEU A 28 -57.72 -43.96 24.62
CA LEU A 28 -57.07 -43.80 23.32
C LEU A 28 -57.66 -42.64 22.50
N ARG A 29 -58.98 -42.43 22.56
CA ARG A 29 -59.64 -41.28 21.94
C ARG A 29 -59.28 -39.95 22.62
N GLY A 30 -59.09 -39.96 23.94
CA GLY A 30 -58.64 -38.80 24.71
C GLY A 30 -57.16 -38.48 24.52
N ASN A 31 -56.34 -39.47 24.16
CA ASN A 31 -54.95 -39.28 23.77
C ASN A 31 -54.79 -38.90 22.28
N ASP A 32 -55.79 -39.14 21.43
CA ASP A 32 -55.89 -38.66 20.03
C ASP A 32 -56.11 -37.13 19.95
N VAL A 33 -56.06 -36.41 21.09
CA VAL A 33 -56.09 -34.93 21.18
C VAL A 33 -54.68 -34.34 21.05
N THR A 34 -53.79 -35.01 20.31
CA THR A 34 -52.62 -34.32 19.77
C THR A 34 -53.06 -33.55 18.53
N ASP A 35 -53.40 -32.29 18.78
CA ASP A 35 -53.19 -31.17 17.85
C ASP A 35 -54.09 -31.11 16.60
N SER A 36 -55.41 -31.06 16.81
CA SER A 36 -56.32 -30.44 15.85
C SER A 36 -57.17 -29.40 16.55
N ALA A 37 -56.60 -28.20 16.66
CA ALA A 37 -57.37 -26.99 16.88
C ALA A 37 -58.38 -26.85 15.74
N LEU A 38 -59.66 -27.17 15.98
CA LEU A 38 -60.85 -26.55 15.42
C LEU A 38 -62.07 -27.24 16.08
N SER A 39 -62.78 -26.50 16.94
CA SER A 39 -64.04 -26.93 17.52
C SER A 39 -65.13 -26.98 16.46
N THR A 40 -65.74 -28.15 16.27
CA THR A 40 -67.11 -28.24 15.76
C THR A 40 -67.86 -29.26 16.58
N ASP A 41 -68.72 -28.72 17.45
CA ASP A 41 -70.05 -29.22 17.79
C ASP A 41 -70.47 -30.50 17.03
N SER A 42 -70.52 -31.59 17.78
CA SER A 42 -71.63 -32.52 17.65
C SER A 42 -71.79 -33.25 18.97
N SER A 43 -72.70 -32.71 19.79
CA SER A 43 -73.34 -33.45 20.86
C SER A 43 -74.15 -34.60 20.26
N MET A 44 -73.70 -35.83 20.49
CA MET A 44 -74.59 -36.98 20.47
C MET A 44 -74.32 -37.76 21.75
N ASP A 45 -75.17 -37.45 22.73
CA ASP A 45 -75.43 -38.28 23.89
C ASP A 45 -75.84 -39.68 23.41
N GLU A 46 -74.98 -40.65 23.70
CA GLU A 46 -75.37 -42.05 23.83
C GLU A 46 -74.86 -42.53 25.18
N SER A 47 -75.27 -41.83 26.24
CA SER A 47 -75.23 -42.33 27.61
C SER A 47 -76.41 -43.27 27.83
N SER A 48 -76.49 -44.34 27.03
CA SER A 48 -77.52 -45.36 27.20
C SER A 48 -77.00 -46.44 28.15
N GLU A 49 -77.37 -46.25 29.42
CA GLU A 49 -77.74 -47.27 30.41
C GLU A 49 -77.29 -48.72 30.16
N THR A 50 -76.15 -49.14 30.75
CA THR A 50 -75.91 -50.57 31.06
C THR A 50 -75.41 -50.72 32.50
N SER A 51 -76.20 -50.29 33.48
CA SER A 51 -75.93 -50.55 34.90
C SER A 51 -76.36 -51.95 35.34
N SER A 52 -76.96 -52.72 34.42
CA SER A 52 -77.50 -54.06 34.64
C SER A 52 -76.85 -55.08 33.70
N ALA A 53 -76.37 -56.19 34.25
CA ALA A 53 -75.72 -57.27 33.48
C ALA A 53 -76.68 -58.05 32.56
N LYS A 54 -77.98 -57.69 32.54
CA LYS A 54 -79.00 -58.25 31.65
C LYS A 54 -79.13 -57.51 30.32
N ASP A 55 -78.58 -56.31 30.20
CA ASP A 55 -78.82 -55.39 29.06
C ASP A 55 -77.58 -55.19 28.19
N VAL A 56 -76.67 -56.16 28.15
CA VAL A 56 -75.52 -56.15 27.23
C VAL A 56 -75.90 -56.94 25.98
N PRO A 57 -76.21 -56.28 24.84
CA PRO A 57 -76.50 -56.98 23.59
C PRO A 57 -75.28 -57.80 23.17
N THR A 58 -75.52 -59.01 22.65
CA THR A 58 -74.47 -60.01 22.36
C THR A 58 -73.39 -59.53 21.37
N GLY A 59 -73.59 -58.39 20.70
CA GLY A 59 -72.62 -57.77 19.77
C GLY A 59 -71.85 -56.54 20.30
N SER A 60 -72.19 -55.97 21.46
CA SER A 60 -71.60 -54.70 21.95
C SER A 60 -70.10 -54.79 22.26
N LEU A 61 -69.65 -55.91 22.81
CA LEU A 61 -68.22 -56.15 23.05
C LEU A 61 -67.42 -56.32 21.76
N HIS A 62 -68.05 -56.86 20.71
CA HIS A 62 -67.42 -57.00 19.40
C HIS A 62 -67.22 -55.63 18.74
N THR A 63 -68.21 -54.74 18.82
CA THR A 63 -68.10 -53.37 18.28
C THR A 63 -67.04 -52.56 19.03
N SER A 64 -66.95 -52.66 20.36
CA SER A 64 -65.91 -51.97 21.13
C SER A 64 -64.50 -52.52 20.86
N LEU A 65 -64.36 -53.82 20.59
CA LEU A 65 -63.06 -54.39 20.19
C LEU A 65 -62.65 -53.99 18.76
N LEU A 66 -63.60 -53.89 17.83
CA LEU A 66 -63.33 -53.37 16.48
C LEU A 66 -62.89 -51.89 16.54
N GLU A 67 -63.54 -51.11 17.40
CA GLU A 67 -63.17 -49.72 17.65
C GLU A 67 -61.78 -49.61 18.29
N LEU A 68 -61.48 -50.43 19.30
CA LEU A 68 -60.14 -50.49 19.91
C LEU A 68 -59.08 -50.82 18.86
N ARG A 69 -59.34 -51.82 18.01
CA ARG A 69 -58.44 -52.20 16.91
C ARG A 69 -58.21 -51.05 15.93
N ARG A 70 -59.26 -50.30 15.59
CA ARG A 70 -59.17 -49.13 14.71
C ARG A 70 -58.33 -48.01 15.36
N LEU A 71 -58.58 -47.70 16.63
CA LEU A 71 -57.84 -46.65 17.35
C LEU A 71 -56.36 -47.01 17.51
N THR A 72 -56.04 -48.27 17.84
CA THR A 72 -54.64 -48.74 17.91
C THR A 72 -53.97 -48.71 16.53
N GLN A 73 -54.69 -49.06 15.46
CA GLN A 73 -54.17 -48.99 14.09
C GLN A 73 -53.91 -47.55 13.65
N ASN A 74 -54.79 -46.62 13.99
CA ASN A 74 -54.60 -45.18 13.72
C ASN A 74 -53.36 -44.62 14.45
N LEU A 75 -53.07 -45.08 15.67
CA LEU A 75 -51.85 -44.65 16.38
C LEU A 75 -50.58 -45.22 15.74
N LEU A 76 -50.65 -46.44 15.18
CA LEU A 76 -49.54 -46.99 14.42
C LEU A 76 -49.36 -46.25 13.08
N ASP A 77 -50.44 -45.97 12.35
CA ASP A 77 -50.38 -45.34 11.03
C ASP A 77 -50.15 -43.81 11.12
N GLY A 78 -50.62 -43.17 12.20
CA GLY A 78 -50.46 -41.74 12.46
C GLY A 78 -49.03 -41.32 12.80
N ASN A 79 -48.20 -42.26 13.27
CA ASN A 79 -46.77 -42.00 13.46
C ASN A 79 -45.99 -41.95 12.12
N GLU A 80 -46.55 -42.53 11.05
CA GLU A 80 -45.93 -42.57 9.73
C GLU A 80 -46.37 -41.41 8.82
N SER A 81 -47.36 -40.59 9.23
CA SER A 81 -48.11 -39.71 8.33
C SER A 81 -48.18 -38.22 8.71
N THR A 82 -47.18 -37.67 9.38
CA THR A 82 -47.03 -36.20 9.46
C THR A 82 -45.57 -35.77 9.32
N GLY A 83 -45.22 -35.27 8.12
CA GLY A 83 -43.93 -34.65 7.80
C GLY A 83 -42.80 -35.65 7.53
N SER A 84 -42.31 -35.71 6.28
CA SER A 84 -41.12 -36.51 5.93
C SER A 84 -39.91 -35.98 6.70
N PRO A 85 -39.41 -36.67 7.75
CA PRO A 85 -38.27 -36.18 8.52
C PRO A 85 -37.02 -36.06 7.65
N ARG A 86 -36.96 -36.82 6.55
CA ARG A 86 -35.89 -36.75 5.56
C ARG A 86 -35.83 -35.43 4.80
N SER A 87 -36.94 -34.76 4.53
CA SER A 87 -36.94 -33.55 3.70
C SER A 87 -36.41 -32.33 4.45
N ASP A 88 -36.73 -32.21 5.74
CA ASP A 88 -36.28 -31.09 6.58
C ASP A 88 -34.82 -31.31 7.05
N GLU A 89 -34.44 -32.57 7.31
CA GLU A 89 -33.05 -32.96 7.58
C GLU A 89 -32.14 -32.63 6.37
N GLU A 90 -32.56 -33.01 5.16
CA GLU A 90 -31.80 -32.77 3.92
C GLU A 90 -31.70 -31.25 3.59
N ALA A 91 -32.72 -30.46 3.92
CA ALA A 91 -32.69 -29.00 3.80
C ALA A 91 -31.74 -28.33 4.80
N LEU A 92 -31.65 -28.85 6.04
CA LEU A 92 -30.72 -28.37 7.06
C LEU A 92 -29.27 -28.77 6.75
N GLU A 93 -29.05 -29.97 6.21
CA GLU A 93 -27.74 -30.41 5.70
C GLU A 93 -27.27 -29.50 4.57
N GLU A 94 -28.16 -29.14 3.64
CA GLU A 94 -27.85 -28.21 2.55
C GLU A 94 -27.53 -26.80 3.06
N GLN A 95 -28.28 -26.29 4.05
CA GLN A 95 -27.94 -25.02 4.72
C GLN A 95 -26.58 -25.09 5.43
N THR A 96 -26.28 -26.20 6.10
CA THR A 96 -25.01 -26.41 6.79
C THR A 96 -23.86 -26.47 5.79
N ARG A 97 -24.06 -27.14 4.65
CA ARG A 97 -23.10 -27.18 3.54
C ARG A 97 -22.86 -25.79 2.98
N LYS A 98 -23.93 -25.04 2.70
CA LYS A 98 -23.84 -23.68 2.16
C LYS A 98 -23.15 -22.72 3.12
N LEU A 99 -23.50 -22.73 4.41
CA LEU A 99 -22.81 -21.93 5.44
C LEU A 99 -21.34 -22.36 5.58
N GLY A 100 -21.03 -23.65 5.40
CA GLY A 100 -19.65 -24.15 5.38
C GLY A 100 -18.86 -23.68 4.15
N GLU A 101 -19.50 -23.55 2.99
CA GLU A 101 -18.93 -22.96 1.78
C GLU A 101 -18.70 -21.45 1.97
N GLU A 102 -19.70 -20.70 2.45
CA GLU A 102 -19.58 -19.26 2.74
C GLU A 102 -18.47 -18.97 3.79
N LEU A 103 -18.36 -19.79 4.84
CA LEU A 103 -17.29 -19.67 5.84
C LEU A 103 -15.90 -19.92 5.23
N ARG A 104 -15.81 -20.82 4.24
CA ARG A 104 -14.57 -21.09 3.52
C ARG A 104 -14.20 -19.93 2.62
N GLU A 105 -15.16 -19.37 1.88
CA GLU A 105 -14.94 -18.18 1.04
C GLU A 105 -14.45 -16.99 1.88
N VAL A 106 -15.08 -16.73 3.03
CA VAL A 106 -14.64 -15.66 3.95
C VAL A 106 -13.22 -15.91 4.45
N ARG A 107 -12.86 -17.17 4.74
CA ARG A 107 -11.50 -17.53 5.17
C ARG A 107 -10.47 -17.28 4.06
N GLU A 108 -10.76 -17.71 2.84
CA GLU A 108 -9.87 -17.50 1.69
C GLU A 108 -9.67 -16.00 1.39
N LEU A 109 -10.74 -15.20 1.46
CA LEU A 109 -10.66 -13.74 1.32
C LEU A 109 -9.83 -13.10 2.43
N TYR A 110 -10.01 -13.55 3.68
CA TYR A 110 -9.23 -13.06 4.81
C TYR A 110 -7.74 -13.40 4.67
N GLU A 111 -7.40 -14.62 4.25
CA GLU A 111 -6.03 -15.04 3.99
C GLU A 111 -5.41 -14.21 2.84
N ALA A 112 -6.16 -13.98 1.76
CA ALA A 112 -5.70 -13.13 0.65
C ALA A 112 -5.46 -11.67 1.07
N GLU A 113 -6.32 -11.09 1.91
CA GLU A 113 -6.10 -9.75 2.48
C GLU A 113 -4.92 -9.73 3.45
N GLN A 114 -4.72 -10.79 4.22
CA GLN A 114 -3.56 -10.94 5.09
C GLN A 114 -2.26 -10.98 4.28
N ASP A 115 -2.22 -11.74 3.19
CA ASP A 115 -1.05 -11.82 2.31
C ASP A 115 -0.78 -10.50 1.58
N LYS A 116 -1.82 -9.77 1.16
CA LYS A 116 -1.67 -8.40 0.63
C LYS A 116 -1.09 -7.46 1.69
N THR A 117 -1.55 -7.57 2.94
CA THR A 117 -1.04 -6.77 4.06
C THR A 117 0.44 -7.04 4.28
N ARG A 118 0.85 -8.32 4.35
CA ARG A 118 2.27 -8.71 4.46
C ARG A 118 3.11 -8.19 3.29
N SER A 119 2.62 -8.33 2.05
CA SER A 119 3.31 -7.80 0.86
C SER A 119 3.46 -6.28 0.90
N ASN A 120 2.48 -5.57 1.44
CA ASN A 120 2.55 -4.12 1.60
C ASN A 120 3.52 -3.71 2.71
N GLU A 121 3.56 -4.44 3.84
CA GLU A 121 4.57 -4.25 4.88
C GLU A 121 5.99 -4.41 4.33
N ASP A 122 6.24 -5.44 3.51
CA ASP A 122 7.53 -5.65 2.84
C ASP A 122 7.91 -4.47 1.93
N LYS A 123 6.97 -3.94 1.16
CA LYS A 123 7.20 -2.74 0.31
C LYS A 123 7.50 -1.51 1.14
N VAL A 124 6.79 -1.32 2.25
CA VAL A 124 7.04 -0.20 3.17
C VAL A 124 8.44 -0.30 3.75
N LEU A 125 8.87 -1.50 4.19
CA LEU A 125 10.22 -1.74 4.67
C LEU A 125 11.27 -1.49 3.57
N GLN A 126 11.01 -1.95 2.34
CA GLN A 126 11.90 -1.73 1.21
C GLN A 126 12.07 -0.23 0.90
N LEU A 127 10.96 0.53 0.84
CA LEU A 127 10.99 1.97 0.62
C LEU A 127 11.68 2.70 1.78
N HIS A 128 11.42 2.29 3.01
CA HIS A 128 12.09 2.85 4.19
C HIS A 128 13.61 2.65 4.12
N ASN A 129 14.08 1.46 3.76
CA ASN A 129 15.50 1.18 3.56
C ASN A 129 16.11 2.01 2.43
N GLN A 130 15.40 2.19 1.31
CA GLN A 130 15.85 3.06 0.23
C GLN A 130 15.93 4.53 0.68
N MET A 131 14.92 5.02 1.40
CA MET A 131 14.95 6.37 1.97
C MET A 131 16.11 6.55 2.94
N ALA A 132 16.42 5.55 3.77
CA ALA A 132 17.55 5.61 4.69
C ALA A 132 18.89 5.70 3.95
N LEU A 133 19.10 4.89 2.90
CA LEU A 133 20.30 4.95 2.06
C LEU A 133 20.45 6.31 1.38
N LEU A 134 19.39 6.79 0.72
CA LEU A 134 19.39 8.10 0.06
C LEU A 134 19.61 9.24 1.06
N SER A 135 19.11 9.12 2.29
CA SER A 135 19.34 10.13 3.34
C SER A 135 20.82 10.19 3.74
N VAL A 136 21.49 9.04 3.86
CA VAL A 136 22.93 8.99 4.15
C VAL A 136 23.75 9.58 3.00
N GLU A 137 23.41 9.22 1.75
CA GLU A 137 24.05 9.80 0.56
C GLU A 137 23.88 11.33 0.51
N MET A 138 22.68 11.83 0.83
CA MET A 138 22.41 13.26 0.88
C MET A 138 23.18 13.98 1.97
N CYS A 139 23.36 13.35 3.14
CA CYS A 139 24.22 13.88 4.19
C CYS A 139 25.68 13.93 3.72
N SER A 140 26.21 12.86 3.13
CA SER A 140 27.58 12.81 2.60
C SER A 140 27.83 13.89 1.56
N LEU A 141 26.93 14.03 0.58
CA LEU A 141 27.05 15.03 -0.47
C LEU A 141 26.96 16.46 0.06
N ARG A 142 26.14 16.68 1.10
CA ARG A 142 26.04 17.97 1.78
C ARG A 142 27.35 18.31 2.50
N GLU A 143 27.93 17.36 3.22
CA GLU A 143 29.22 17.53 3.90
C GLU A 143 30.35 17.82 2.90
N ASP A 144 30.39 17.10 1.78
CA ASP A 144 31.39 17.32 0.73
C ASP A 144 31.21 18.69 0.07
N ASN A 145 29.98 19.12 -0.18
CA ASN A 145 29.72 20.47 -0.72
C ASN A 145 30.20 21.57 0.25
N GLU A 146 29.93 21.40 1.54
CA GLU A 146 30.36 22.35 2.57
C GLU A 146 31.89 22.35 2.72
N ARG A 147 32.54 21.18 2.65
CA ARG A 147 34.01 21.09 2.58
C ARG A 147 34.57 21.83 1.37
N MET A 148 33.98 21.65 0.18
CA MET A 148 34.46 22.32 -1.01
C MET A 148 34.23 23.84 -0.95
N ARG A 149 33.11 24.29 -0.38
CA ARG A 149 32.83 25.72 -0.16
C ARG A 149 33.83 26.34 0.81
N THR A 150 34.04 25.72 1.97
CA THR A 150 35.04 26.19 2.95
C THR A 150 36.45 26.18 2.38
N MET A 151 36.82 25.15 1.61
CA MET A 151 38.09 25.14 0.88
C MET A 151 38.19 26.26 -0.14
N ALA A 152 37.11 26.60 -0.87
CA ALA A 152 37.09 27.68 -1.84
C ALA A 152 37.18 29.07 -1.17
N GLU A 153 36.52 29.27 -0.04
CA GLU A 153 36.60 30.49 0.78
C GLU A 153 37.99 30.68 1.41
N VAL A 154 38.63 29.58 1.84
CA VAL A 154 40.01 29.61 2.36
C VAL A 154 41.04 29.71 1.24
N ARG A 155 40.68 29.37 0.00
CA ARG A 155 41.53 29.50 -1.19
C ARG A 155 41.59 30.95 -1.67
N GLU A 156 41.91 31.87 -0.76
CA GLU A 156 42.65 33.07 -1.13
C GLU A 156 43.94 32.62 -1.86
N PRO A 157 44.39 33.33 -2.91
CA PRO A 157 45.69 33.06 -3.52
C PRO A 157 46.73 33.09 -2.40
N SER A 158 47.55 32.04 -2.28
CA SER A 158 48.46 31.92 -1.13
C SER A 158 49.27 33.20 -0.96
N GLU A 159 49.60 33.57 0.27
CA GLU A 159 50.39 34.78 0.54
C GLU A 159 51.71 34.80 -0.26
N GLN A 160 52.28 33.63 -0.52
CA GLN A 160 53.44 33.48 -1.40
C GLN A 160 53.11 33.82 -2.86
N LEU A 161 51.98 33.38 -3.40
CA LEU A 161 51.53 33.73 -4.75
C LEU A 161 51.25 35.23 -4.88
N GLN A 162 50.57 35.84 -3.90
CA GLN A 162 50.32 37.28 -3.90
C GLN A 162 51.62 38.09 -3.82
N THR A 163 52.59 37.64 -3.03
CA THR A 163 53.91 38.28 -2.94
C THR A 163 54.68 38.15 -4.25
N ALA A 164 54.70 36.96 -4.87
CA ALA A 164 55.33 36.75 -6.17
C ALA A 164 54.69 37.58 -7.30
N ILE A 165 53.37 37.78 -7.27
CA ILE A 165 52.67 38.66 -8.22
C ILE A 165 53.13 40.11 -8.03
N ARG A 166 53.17 40.62 -6.79
CA ARG A 166 53.65 41.98 -6.50
C ARG A 166 55.09 42.19 -6.94
N ASP A 167 55.99 41.26 -6.60
CA ASP A 167 57.40 41.33 -6.98
C ASP A 167 57.59 41.35 -8.50
N ARG A 168 56.79 40.54 -9.23
CA ARG A 168 56.77 40.55 -10.70
C ARG A 168 56.32 41.90 -11.24
N ASP A 169 55.25 42.46 -10.71
CA ASP A 169 54.68 43.72 -11.19
C ASP A 169 55.62 44.91 -10.92
N ASP A 170 56.32 44.89 -9.77
CA ASP A 170 57.38 45.84 -9.45
C ASP A 170 58.57 45.71 -10.41
N ALA A 171 58.99 44.48 -10.74
CA ALA A 171 60.06 44.24 -11.71
C ALA A 171 59.67 44.71 -13.12
N ILE A 172 58.42 44.49 -13.54
CA ILE A 172 57.90 44.99 -14.82
C ILE A 172 57.94 46.52 -14.85
N THR A 173 57.55 47.18 -13.76
CA THR A 173 57.57 48.65 -13.67
C THR A 173 58.98 49.20 -13.77
N LYS A 174 59.94 48.60 -13.04
CA LYS A 174 61.36 48.96 -13.11
C LYS A 174 61.93 48.74 -14.52
N LYS A 175 61.60 47.62 -15.16
CA LYS A 175 62.02 47.34 -16.54
C LYS A 175 61.52 48.42 -17.50
N LYS A 176 60.24 48.78 -17.44
CA LYS A 176 59.66 49.84 -18.28
C LYS A 176 60.33 51.19 -18.06
N ALA A 177 60.68 51.54 -16.83
CA ALA A 177 61.40 52.77 -16.52
C ALA A 177 62.80 52.79 -17.16
N VAL A 178 63.54 51.68 -17.06
CA VAL A 178 64.86 51.55 -17.70
C VAL A 178 64.75 51.59 -19.23
N GLU A 179 63.76 50.93 -19.81
CA GLU A 179 63.50 50.98 -21.26
C GLU A 179 63.19 52.40 -21.74
N MET A 180 62.47 53.20 -20.95
CA MET A 180 62.19 54.61 -21.25
C MET A 180 63.47 55.46 -21.22
N GLU A 181 64.31 55.30 -20.20
CA GLU A 181 65.60 56.01 -20.11
C GLU A 181 66.56 55.58 -21.24
N LEU A 182 66.56 54.31 -21.62
CA LEU A 182 67.34 53.82 -22.76
C LEU A 182 66.88 54.48 -24.07
N ALA A 183 65.57 54.60 -24.29
CA ALA A 183 65.02 55.27 -25.47
C ALA A 183 65.43 56.76 -25.50
N LYS A 184 65.38 57.43 -24.35
CA LYS A 184 65.85 58.82 -24.20
C LYS A 184 67.33 58.97 -24.53
N CYS A 185 68.19 58.14 -23.95
CA CYS A 185 69.63 58.14 -24.24
C CYS A 185 69.93 57.91 -25.73
N LYS A 186 69.16 57.02 -26.39
CA LYS A 186 69.29 56.80 -27.83
C LYS A 186 68.95 58.05 -28.65
N ILE A 187 67.90 58.79 -28.26
CA ILE A 187 67.53 60.06 -28.89
C ILE A 187 68.66 61.09 -28.68
N ASP A 188 69.22 61.18 -27.47
CA ASP A 188 70.30 62.10 -27.15
C ASP A 188 71.55 61.81 -27.99
N ILE A 189 71.93 60.53 -28.16
CA ILE A 189 73.04 60.12 -29.03
C ILE A 189 72.76 60.49 -30.50
N MET A 190 71.55 60.25 -30.99
CA MET A 190 71.19 60.60 -32.37
C MET A 190 71.27 62.12 -32.59
N SER A 191 70.82 62.92 -31.62
CA SER A 191 70.95 64.38 -31.64
C SER A 191 72.41 64.83 -31.64
N LEU A 192 73.24 64.26 -30.77
CA LEU A 192 74.66 64.57 -30.70
C LEU A 192 75.41 64.19 -31.98
N ASN A 193 75.07 63.04 -32.57
CA ASN A 193 75.64 62.61 -33.85
C ASN A 193 75.28 63.60 -34.99
N SER A 194 74.05 64.09 -35.03
CA SER A 194 73.66 65.13 -35.99
C SER A 194 74.48 66.39 -35.79
N GLN A 195 74.60 66.88 -34.55
CA GLN A 195 75.39 68.06 -34.22
C GLN A 195 76.88 67.88 -34.60
N LEU A 196 77.44 66.70 -34.38
CA LEU A 196 78.81 66.38 -34.77
C LEU A 196 78.99 66.41 -36.29
N LEU A 197 78.07 65.82 -37.05
CA LEU A 197 78.09 65.85 -38.52
C LEU A 197 78.01 67.28 -39.04
N ASP A 198 77.13 68.11 -38.48
CA ASP A 198 77.01 69.53 -38.83
C ASP A 198 78.30 70.29 -38.54
N ALA A 199 78.93 70.07 -37.39
CA ALA A 199 80.20 70.68 -37.03
C ALA A 199 81.35 70.26 -37.95
N ILE A 200 81.41 68.98 -38.34
CA ILE A 200 82.39 68.48 -39.32
C ILE A 200 82.16 69.16 -40.68
N GLN A 201 80.90 69.24 -41.13
CA GLN A 201 80.55 69.86 -42.41
C GLN A 201 80.91 71.36 -42.43
N GLN A 202 80.63 72.07 -41.33
CA GLN A 202 81.04 73.47 -41.16
C GLN A 202 82.57 73.62 -41.21
N LYS A 203 83.31 72.77 -40.49
CA LYS A 203 84.77 72.77 -40.49
C LYS A 203 85.34 72.54 -41.89
N LEU A 204 84.82 71.53 -42.61
CA LEU A 204 85.25 71.23 -43.98
C LEU A 204 85.04 72.42 -44.91
N ASN A 205 83.88 73.06 -44.85
CA ASN A 205 83.58 74.25 -45.65
C ASN A 205 84.55 75.41 -45.36
N LEU A 206 84.84 75.68 -44.09
CA LEU A 206 85.80 76.71 -43.69
C LEU A 206 87.23 76.38 -44.16
N SER A 207 87.65 75.12 -44.07
CA SER A 207 88.94 74.66 -44.58
C SER A 207 89.04 74.86 -46.09
N GLN A 208 88.01 74.50 -46.86
CA GLN A 208 87.96 74.71 -48.31
C GLN A 208 88.01 76.21 -48.68
N GLN A 209 87.28 77.06 -47.95
CA GLN A 209 87.36 78.51 -48.15
C GLN A 209 88.77 79.03 -47.88
N LEU A 210 89.40 78.61 -46.78
CA LEU A 210 90.76 79.02 -46.43
C LEU A 210 91.78 78.61 -47.52
N GLU A 211 91.69 77.39 -48.04
CA GLU A 211 92.53 76.92 -49.15
C GLU A 211 92.33 77.76 -50.42
N ALA A 212 91.08 78.12 -50.75
CA ALA A 212 90.77 79.00 -51.88
C ALA A 212 91.37 80.40 -51.71
N TRP A 213 91.23 81.00 -50.53
CA TRP A 213 91.84 82.31 -50.20
C TRP A 213 93.37 82.28 -50.30
N GLN A 214 94.00 81.21 -49.77
CA GLN A 214 95.45 81.02 -49.86
C GLN A 214 95.92 80.85 -51.30
N THR A 215 95.16 80.13 -52.13
CA THR A 215 95.47 79.95 -53.56
C THR A 215 95.38 81.29 -54.30
N CYS A 216 94.27 82.04 -54.13
CA CYS A 216 94.10 83.35 -54.76
C CYS A 216 95.19 84.35 -54.35
N SER A 217 95.59 84.35 -53.07
CA SER A 217 96.62 85.27 -52.54
C SER A 217 98.04 84.95 -53.05
N LYS A 218 98.30 83.72 -53.48
CA LYS A 218 99.58 83.32 -54.12
C LYS A 218 99.65 83.70 -55.60
N TRP A 219 98.52 84.07 -56.22
CA TRP A 219 98.39 84.38 -57.66
C TRP A 219 98.37 85.88 -58.08
N PRO A 220 98.98 86.87 -57.40
CA PRO A 220 99.06 88.23 -57.94
C PRO A 220 100.45 88.60 -58.48
N GLN A 221 101.07 87.81 -59.39
CA GLN A 221 102.32 88.25 -60.05
C GLN A 221 102.75 87.52 -61.35
N VAL A 222 101.84 86.92 -62.12
CA VAL A 222 102.18 86.40 -63.45
C VAL A 222 101.08 86.78 -64.43
N GLY A 223 101.07 88.02 -64.95
CA GLY A 223 100.14 88.35 -66.04
C GLY A 223 99.76 89.81 -66.29
N LEU A 224 100.43 90.81 -65.74
CA LEU A 224 100.32 92.19 -66.25
C LEU A 224 101.68 92.87 -66.20
N GLU A 225 102.35 92.89 -67.34
CA GLU A 225 102.98 94.08 -67.96
C GLU A 225 103.24 93.73 -69.45
N PRO A 226 103.13 94.72 -70.36
CA PRO A 226 102.99 94.54 -71.82
C PRO A 226 104.21 93.97 -72.55
#